data_AF-A0A645HEA5-F1
#
_entry.id   AF-A0A645HEA5-F1
#
_cell.length_a   1.000
_cell.length_b   1.000
_cell.length_c   1.000
_cell.angle_alpha   90.00
_cell.angle_beta   90.00
_cell.angle_gamma   90.00
#
_symmetry.space_group_name_H-M   'P 1'
#
loop_
_entity.id
_entity.type
_entity.pdbx_description
1 polymer ?
#
loop_
_entity_poly.entity_id
_entity_poly.type
_entity_poly.pdbx_seq_one_letter_code
_entity_poly.pdbx_strand_id
1 'polypeptide(L)' 'MYFATLTEVPILQGLMGAGMGKGPALALLLAGPALSLPNMLVIRSIMGTKKTIAYVSLVVILSTLAGIIYGTFF' A
#
# COMPACT_ATOMS: atom_id res chain seq x y z
N MET A 1 4.07 9.69 4.52
CA MET A 1 4.60 8.98 5.71
C MET A 1 5.09 7.61 5.26
N TYR A 2 6.16 7.10 5.86
CA TYR A 2 6.69 5.75 5.63
C TYR A 2 6.24 4.87 6.80
N PHE A 3 5.58 3.74 6.52
CA PHE A 3 5.38 2.70 7.52
C PHE A 3 6.63 1.83 7.52
N ALA A 4 7.36 1.82 8.63
CA ALA A 4 8.38 0.80 8.80
C ALA A 4 7.68 -0.55 8.83
N THR A 5 8.20 -1.54 8.13
CA THR A 5 7.58 -2.89 8.03
C THR A 5 7.25 -3.50 9.39
N LEU A 6 8.04 -3.18 10.44
CA LEU A 6 7.80 -3.63 11.81
C LEU A 6 6.68 -2.87 12.54
N THR A 7 6.37 -1.64 12.14
CA THR A 7 5.29 -0.84 12.75
C THR A 7 3.95 -0.98 12.01
N GLU A 8 3.98 -1.47 10.78
CA GLU A 8 2.78 -1.66 9.96
C GLU A 8 1.83 -2.73 10.54
N VAL A 9 2.38 -3.85 11.03
CA VAL A 9 1.59 -4.95 11.60
C VAL A 9 0.83 -4.52 12.87
N PRO A 10 1.47 -3.89 13.89
CA PRO A 10 0.73 -3.38 15.06
C PRO A 10 -0.32 -2.33 14.71
N ILE A 11 -0.03 -1.43 13.76
CA ILE A 11 -0.97 -0.38 13.36
C ILE A 11 -2.20 -0.99 12.69
N LEU A 12 -2.01 -1.98 11.81
CA LEU A 12 -3.10 -2.70 11.20
C LEU A 12 -3.93 -3.48 12.21
N GLN A 13 -3.29 -4.14 13.18
CA GLN A 13 -4.00 -4.80 14.27
C GLN A 13 -4.85 -3.80 15.07
N GLY A 14 -4.32 -2.61 15.37
CA GLY A 14 -5.07 -1.54 16.03
C GLY A 14 -6.26 -1.04 15.19
N LEU A 15 -6.05 -0.81 13.89
CA LEU A 15 -7.11 -0.38 12.97
C LEU A 15 -8.19 -1.44 12.77
N MET A 16 -7.80 -2.71 12.65
CA MET A 16 -8.73 -3.85 12.60
C MET A 16 -9.51 -3.99 13.90
N GLY A 17 -8.87 -3.79 15.06
CA GLY A 17 -9.54 -3.72 16.35
C GLY A 17 -10.52 -2.55 16.46
N ALA A 18 -10.30 -1.47 15.70
CA ALA A 18 -11.20 -0.32 15.59
C ALA A 18 -12.28 -0.48 14.50
N GLY A 19 -12.38 -1.64 13.83
CA GLY A 19 -13.42 -1.94 12.85
C GLY A 19 -12.99 -1.87 11.38
N MET A 20 -11.70 -1.75 11.08
CA MET A 20 -11.19 -1.83 9.70
C MET A 20 -11.41 -3.24 9.12
N GLY A 21 -11.94 -3.30 7.90
CA GLY A 21 -12.12 -4.57 7.18
C GLY A 21 -10.80 -5.20 6.72
N LYS A 22 -10.81 -6.53 6.54
CA LYS A 22 -9.65 -7.30 6.08
C LYS A 22 -9.14 -6.89 4.69
N GLY A 23 -10.05 -6.53 3.77
CA GLY A 23 -9.70 -6.08 2.43
C GLY A 23 -8.87 -4.80 2.42
N PRO A 24 -9.35 -3.72 3.06
CA PRO A 24 -8.56 -2.51 3.28
C PRO A 24 -7.22 -2.77 3.98
N ALA A 25 -7.18 -3.70 4.96
CA ALA A 25 -5.95 -4.04 5.66
C ALA A 25 -4.91 -4.65 4.71
N LEU A 26 -5.32 -5.56 3.82
CA LEU A 26 -4.45 -6.13 2.80
C LEU A 26 -3.99 -5.08 1.79
N ALA A 27 -4.90 -4.21 1.33
CA ALA A 27 -4.55 -3.14 0.39
C ALA A 27 -3.49 -2.20 1.00
N LEU A 28 -3.59 -1.90 2.30
CA LEU A 28 -2.61 -1.08 3.00
C LEU A 28 -1.25 -1.77 3.09
N LEU A 29 -1.20 -3.07 3.45
CA LEU A 29 0.05 -3.86 3.48
C LEU A 29 0.78 -3.89 2.14
N LEU A 30 0.03 -3.94 1.04
CA LEU A 30 0.61 -4.00 -0.31
C LEU A 30 1.10 -2.62 -0.77
N ALA A 31 0.31 -1.57 -0.51
CA ALA A 31 0.60 -0.22 -1.01
C ALA A 31 1.55 0.57 -0.10
N GLY A 32 1.53 0.35 1.22
CA GLY A 32 2.23 1.12 2.25
C GLY A 32 3.73 1.30 1.97
N PRO A 33 4.53 0.21 1.93
CA PRO A 33 5.96 0.30 1.65
C PRO A 33 6.24 0.76 0.21
N ALA A 34 5.46 0.26 -0.76
CA ALA A 34 5.63 0.53 -2.19
C ALA A 34 5.40 2.01 -2.56
N LEU A 35 4.46 2.68 -1.91
CA LEU A 35 4.12 4.09 -2.16
C LEU A 35 4.67 5.04 -1.10
N SER A 36 5.67 4.59 -0.34
CA SER A 36 6.32 5.46 0.64
C SER A 36 7.04 6.63 -0.02
N LEU A 37 7.05 7.79 0.64
CA LEU A 37 7.70 9.00 0.12
C LEU A 37 9.17 8.78 -0.28
N PRO A 38 10.02 8.12 0.54
CA PRO A 38 11.39 7.83 0.15
C PRO A 38 11.48 6.98 -1.12
N ASN A 39 10.65 5.94 -1.25
CA ASN A 39 10.64 5.08 -2.43
C ASN A 39 10.21 5.85 -3.69
N MET A 40 9.16 6.67 -3.60
CA MET A 40 8.71 7.48 -4.73
C MET A 40 9.76 8.49 -5.20
N LEU A 41 10.50 9.11 -4.27
CA LEU A 41 11.57 10.04 -4.60
C LEU A 41 12.73 9.33 -5.33
N VAL A 42 13.11 8.13 -4.87
CA VAL A 42 14.15 7.32 -5.50
C VAL A 42 13.72 6.81 -6.88
N ILE A 43 12.50 6.28 -7.00
CA ILE A 43 11.97 5.82 -8.29
C ILE A 43 11.90 6.99 -9.29
N ARG A 44 11.48 8.17 -8.83
CA ARG A 44 11.44 9.37 -9.69
C ARG A 44 12.82 9.82 -10.14
N SER A 45 13.82 9.80 -9.26
CA SER A 45 15.18 10.22 -9.62
C SER A 45 15.84 9.26 -10.62
N ILE A 46 15.53 7.97 -10.56
CA ILE A 46 16.12 6.94 -11.43
C ILE A 46 15.34 6.77 -12.74
N MET A 47 14.00 6.67 -12.67
CA MET A 47 13.16 6.30 -13.82
C MET A 47 12.50 7.51 -14.50
N GLY A 48 12.52 8.68 -13.88
CA GLY A 48 11.83 9.88 -14.35
C GLY A 48 10.33 9.86 -14.10
N THR A 49 9.71 11.05 -14.08
CA THR A 49 8.32 11.26 -13.65
C THR A 49 7.29 10.39 -14.39
N LYS A 50 7.41 10.21 -15.72
CA LYS A 50 6.42 9.45 -16.51
C LYS A 50 6.31 7.99 -16.03
N LYS A 51 7.47 7.34 -15.78
CA LYS A 51 7.50 5.95 -15.33
C LYS A 51 7.08 5.82 -13.86
N THR A 52 7.43 6.81 -13.02
CA THR A 52 6.96 6.86 -11.63
C THR A 52 5.45 6.92 -11.55
N ILE A 53 4.80 7.74 -12.39
CA ILE A 53 3.34 7.82 -12.42
C ILE A 53 2.74 6.46 -12.79
N ALA A 54 3.26 5.81 -13.84
CA ALA A 54 2.81 4.47 -14.23
C ALA A 54 2.97 3.45 -13.10
N TYR A 55 4.12 3.46 -12.40
CA TYR A 55 4.36 2.61 -11.23
C TYR A 55 3.33 2.86 -10.12
N VAL A 56 3.11 4.13 -9.74
CA VAL A 56 2.16 4.49 -8.69
C VAL A 56 0.75 4.03 -9.06
N SER A 57 0.31 4.30 -10.29
CA SER A 57 -1.00 3.88 -10.78
C SER A 57 -1.17 2.35 -10.73
N LEU A 58 -0.16 1.60 -11.14
CA LEU A 58 -0.19 0.13 -11.08
C LEU A 58 -0.30 -0.38 -9.64
N VAL A 59 0.51 0.15 -8.72
CA VAL A 59 0.49 -0.27 -7.33
C VAL A 59 -0.88 0.03 -6.69
N VAL A 60 -1.45 1.21 -6.95
CA VAL A 60 -2.78 1.57 -6.46
C VAL A 60 -3.83 0.58 -6.99
N ILE A 61 -3.89 0.38 -8.31
CA ILE A 61 -4.91 -0.47 -8.93
C ILE A 61 -4.79 -1.92 -8.42
N LEU A 62 -3.59 -2.49 -8.44
CA LEU A 62 -3.38 -3.89 -8.05
C LEU A 62 -3.63 -4.11 -6.56
N SER A 63 -3.19 -3.20 -5.69
CA SER A 63 -3.42 -3.30 -4.24
C SER A 63 -4.90 -3.16 -3.90
N THR A 64 -5.61 -2.24 -4.58
CA THR A 64 -7.06 -2.10 -4.42
C THR A 64 -7.80 -3.34 -4.90
N LEU A 65 -7.47 -3.87 -6.08
CA LEU A 65 -8.10 -5.10 -6.59
C LEU A 65 -7.85 -6.29 -5.66
N ALA A 66 -6.61 -6.49 -5.22
CA ALA A 66 -6.27 -7.55 -4.27
C ALA A 66 -7.03 -7.39 -2.95
N GLY A 67 -7.14 -6.17 -2.42
CA GLY A 67 -7.90 -5.89 -1.20
C GLY A 67 -9.40 -6.14 -1.37
N ILE A 68 -9.99 -5.75 -2.50
CA ILE A 68 -11.41 -6.01 -2.80
C ILE A 68 -11.66 -7.52 -2.91
N ILE A 69 -10.86 -8.23 -3.69
CA ILE A 69 -10.99 -9.68 -3.86
C ILE A 69 -10.85 -10.36 -2.50
N TYR A 70 -9.81 -10.03 -1.74
CA TYR A 70 -9.60 -10.65 -0.44
C TYR A 70 -10.74 -10.36 0.53
N GLY A 71 -11.15 -9.09 0.66
CA GLY A 71 -12.21 -8.71 1.59
C GLY A 71 -13.62 -9.16 1.19
N THR A 72 -13.81 -9.63 -0.05
CA THR A 72 -15.10 -10.16 -0.53
C THR A 72 -15.17 -11.69 -0.41
N PHE A 73 -14.06 -12.39 -0.61
CA PHE A 73 -14.02 -13.85 -0.59
C PHE A 73 -13.55 -14.46 0.75
N PHE A 74 -12.91 -13.69 1.64
CA PHE A 74 -12.31 -14.16 2.91
C PHE A 74 -12.54 -13.19 4.09
#